data_AF-A0A2E0BA32-F1
#
_entry.id   AF-A0A2E0BA32-F1
#
_cell.length_a   1.000
_cell.length_b   1.000
_cell.length_c   1.000
_cell.angle_alpha   90.00
_cell.angle_beta   90.00
_cell.angle_gamma   90.00
#
_symmetry.space_group_name_H-M   'P 1'
#
loop_
_entity.id
_entity.type
_entity.pdbx_description
1 polymer ?
#
loop_
_entity_poly.entity_id
_entity_poly.type
_entity_poly.pdbx_seq_one_letter_code
_entity_poly.pdbx_strand_id
1 'polypeptide(L)'
;MNKHIFYFLSIVFLACSGPTGIVISEEDKATFEKNYKAFEKHHIGGIVSGDLDLFLELYSDTLKWSGPNTYDGSFQTKDDLATAAKGYLEIFENFSFESGGVNSVNDGGFWGGNLYSDNGEINTEPNGLRIYGIWNATHIESGAPVKLKFYAIQQFNEAGKVVLLNEWFDPSSMENQIQAFVENN
;
A
#
# COMPACT_ATOMS: atom_id res chain seq x y z
N MET A 1 2.61 -1.11 -81.72
CA MET A 1 1.42 -1.24 -80.84
C MET A 1 1.82 -2.01 -79.59
N ASN A 2 2.26 -1.29 -78.55
CA ASN A 2 2.73 -1.91 -77.31
C ASN A 2 1.54 -2.09 -76.36
N LYS A 3 1.24 -3.34 -76.01
CA LYS A 3 0.25 -3.67 -74.97
C LYS A 3 0.92 -3.55 -73.61
N HIS A 4 0.65 -2.48 -72.89
CA HIS A 4 1.05 -2.37 -71.48
C HIS A 4 -0.01 -3.04 -70.60
N ILE A 5 0.38 -4.17 -70.01
CA ILE A 5 -0.33 -4.87 -68.95
C ILE A 5 -0.26 -4.00 -67.69
N PHE A 6 -1.41 -3.52 -67.20
CA PHE A 6 -1.51 -2.90 -65.89
C PHE A 6 -1.75 -4.00 -64.84
N TYR A 7 -0.72 -4.31 -64.04
CA TYR A 7 -0.88 -5.08 -62.81
C TYR A 7 -1.38 -4.13 -61.71
N PHE A 8 -2.62 -4.31 -61.28
CA PHE A 8 -3.16 -3.64 -60.09
C PHE A 8 -2.70 -4.44 -58.87
N LEU A 9 -1.66 -3.94 -58.18
CA LEU A 9 -1.18 -4.51 -56.94
C LEU A 9 -2.11 -4.06 -55.80
N SER A 10 -3.09 -4.90 -55.45
CA SER A 10 -3.92 -4.68 -54.26
C SER A 10 -3.07 -4.85 -52.99
N ILE A 11 -2.71 -3.74 -52.36
CA ILE A 11 -2.15 -3.70 -51.01
C ILE A 11 -3.28 -4.04 -50.04
N VAL A 12 -3.23 -5.23 -49.45
CA VAL A 12 -4.08 -5.61 -48.31
C VAL A 12 -3.49 -4.96 -47.07
N PHE A 13 -4.14 -3.90 -46.57
CA PHE A 13 -3.85 -3.37 -45.24
C PHE A 13 -4.34 -4.38 -44.20
N LEU A 14 -3.43 -5.18 -43.64
CA LEU A 14 -3.65 -5.86 -42.37
C LEU A 14 -3.72 -4.79 -41.27
N ALA A 15 -4.92 -4.26 -41.02
CA ALA A 15 -5.20 -3.47 -39.84
C ALA A 15 -5.11 -4.42 -38.62
N CYS A 16 -3.99 -4.35 -37.90
CA CYS A 16 -3.84 -5.01 -36.62
C CYS A 16 -4.75 -4.27 -35.62
N SER A 17 -5.95 -4.77 -35.37
CA SER A 17 -6.79 -4.27 -34.28
C SER A 17 -6.11 -4.64 -32.96
N GLY A 18 -5.32 -3.72 -32.41
CA GLY A 18 -4.80 -3.83 -31.05
C GLY A 18 -5.93 -3.92 -30.02
N PRO A 19 -5.63 -4.28 -28.75
CA PRO A 19 -6.65 -4.44 -27.73
C PRO A 19 -7.47 -3.14 -27.57
N THR A 20 -8.78 -3.23 -27.76
CA THR A 20 -9.71 -2.17 -27.35
C THR A 20 -10.07 -2.39 -25.89
N GLY A 21 -9.46 -1.61 -24.98
CA GLY A 21 -9.69 -1.69 -23.54
C GLY A 21 -8.56 -1.08 -22.71
N ILE A 22 -8.68 -1.13 -21.39
CA ILE A 22 -7.60 -0.75 -20.46
C ILE A 22 -6.47 -1.77 -20.60
N VAL A 23 -5.27 -1.29 -20.94
CA VAL A 23 -4.07 -2.12 -21.06
C VAL A 23 -3.14 -1.73 -19.93
N ILE A 24 -2.90 -2.66 -19.01
CA ILE A 24 -1.86 -2.53 -17.97
C ILE A 24 -0.59 -3.15 -18.53
N SER A 25 0.49 -2.38 -18.61
CA SER A 25 1.76 -2.87 -19.15
C SER A 25 2.44 -3.87 -18.19
N GLU A 26 3.33 -4.71 -18.71
CA GLU A 26 4.14 -5.59 -17.84
C GLU A 26 5.07 -4.78 -16.92
N GLU A 27 5.50 -3.59 -17.34
CA GLU A 27 6.27 -2.65 -16.52
C GLU A 27 5.45 -2.12 -15.34
N ASP A 28 4.19 -1.76 -15.57
CA ASP A 28 3.30 -1.30 -14.49
C ASP A 28 3.02 -2.43 -13.49
N LYS A 29 2.79 -3.65 -13.97
CA LYS A 29 2.62 -4.83 -13.10
C LYS A 29 3.86 -5.08 -12.25
N ALA A 30 5.05 -5.04 -12.86
CA ALA A 30 6.31 -5.23 -12.16
C ALA A 30 6.57 -4.11 -11.14
N THR A 31 6.20 -2.88 -11.46
CA THR A 31 6.33 -1.73 -10.55
C THR A 31 5.38 -1.86 -9.36
N PHE A 32 4.12 -2.21 -9.61
CA PHE A 32 3.15 -2.48 -8.55
C PHE A 32 3.63 -3.61 -7.64
N GLU A 33 4.15 -4.70 -8.22
CA GLU A 33 4.71 -5.81 -7.48
C GLU A 33 5.90 -5.44 -6.61
N LYS A 34 6.84 -4.69 -7.17
CA LYS A 34 7.99 -4.15 -6.43
C LYS A 34 7.53 -3.30 -5.25
N ASN A 35 6.51 -2.46 -5.43
CA ASN A 35 6.04 -1.52 -4.42
C ASN A 35 5.36 -2.22 -3.24
N TYR A 36 4.43 -3.16 -3.49
CA TYR A 36 3.82 -3.88 -2.36
C TYR A 36 4.82 -4.80 -1.64
N LYS A 37 5.77 -5.42 -2.37
CA LYS A 37 6.84 -6.20 -1.75
C LYS A 37 7.79 -5.34 -0.91
N ALA A 38 8.01 -4.09 -1.31
CA ALA A 38 8.77 -3.13 -0.50
C ALA A 38 8.04 -2.81 0.81
N PHE A 39 6.71 -2.65 0.78
CA PHE A 39 5.91 -2.50 1.99
C PHE A 39 6.00 -3.74 2.90
N GLU A 40 5.83 -4.94 2.35
CA GLU A 40 5.94 -6.20 3.11
C GLU A 40 7.32 -6.35 3.76
N LYS A 41 8.39 -6.09 3.00
CA LYS A 41 9.75 -6.24 3.50
C LYS A 41 10.07 -5.20 4.59
N HIS A 42 9.76 -3.94 4.33
CA HIS A 42 10.27 -2.84 5.15
C HIS A 42 9.27 -2.41 6.22
N HIS A 43 8.05 -2.02 5.84
CA HIS A 43 7.06 -1.58 6.82
C HIS A 43 6.61 -2.72 7.73
N ILE A 44 6.15 -3.83 7.15
CA ILE A 44 5.73 -4.99 7.95
C ILE A 44 6.94 -5.66 8.58
N GLY A 45 7.95 -6.03 7.77
CA GLY A 45 9.12 -6.75 8.26
C GLY A 45 9.90 -6.00 9.34
N GLY A 46 10.06 -4.69 9.22
CA GLY A 46 10.71 -3.86 10.24
C GLY A 46 9.97 -3.87 11.56
N ILE A 47 8.64 -3.65 11.57
CA ILE A 47 7.85 -3.68 12.80
C ILE A 47 7.80 -5.09 13.41
N VAL A 48 7.58 -6.13 12.60
CA VAL A 48 7.53 -7.53 13.08
C VAL A 48 8.85 -7.99 13.69
N SER A 49 9.98 -7.52 13.15
CA SER A 49 11.31 -7.86 13.68
C SER A 49 11.82 -6.89 14.75
N GLY A 50 11.11 -5.78 15.01
CA GLY A 50 11.60 -4.69 15.87
C GLY A 50 12.78 -3.92 15.28
N ASP A 51 13.07 -4.07 13.98
CA ASP A 51 14.15 -3.38 13.27
C ASP A 51 13.63 -2.05 12.71
N LEU A 52 13.85 -0.98 13.48
CA LEU A 52 13.44 0.37 13.10
C LEU A 52 14.21 0.89 11.88
N ASP A 53 15.46 0.48 11.68
CA ASP A 53 16.25 0.90 10.52
C ASP A 53 15.66 0.29 9.24
N LEU A 54 15.36 -1.02 9.27
CA LEU A 54 14.68 -1.72 8.17
C LEU A 54 13.32 -1.10 7.84
N PHE A 55 12.56 -0.67 8.86
CA PHE A 55 11.31 0.06 8.71
C PHE A 55 11.51 1.41 8.00
N LEU A 56 12.46 2.22 8.48
CA LEU A 56 12.73 3.56 7.96
C LEU A 56 13.37 3.55 6.57
N GLU A 57 13.98 2.44 6.15
CA GLU A 57 14.48 2.27 4.79
C GLU A 57 13.39 2.46 3.73
N LEU A 58 12.11 2.18 4.00
CA LEU A 58 11.04 2.38 3.00
C LEU A 58 10.84 3.85 2.63
N TYR A 59 11.10 4.74 3.58
CA TYR A 59 10.63 6.13 3.52
C TYR A 59 11.70 7.08 3.04
N SER A 60 11.31 7.97 2.14
CA SER A 60 12.17 9.07 1.68
C SER A 60 12.40 10.09 2.80
N ASP A 61 13.52 10.80 2.75
CA ASP A 61 13.81 11.86 3.73
C ASP A 61 12.87 13.07 3.59
N THR A 62 12.17 13.17 2.46
CA THR A 62 11.13 14.17 2.20
C THR A 62 9.71 13.65 2.45
N LEU A 63 9.57 12.59 3.24
CA LEU A 63 8.27 11.97 3.54
C LEU A 63 7.28 13.01 4.05
N LYS A 64 6.07 12.96 3.47
CA LYS A 64 4.86 13.56 4.02
C LYS A 64 4.03 12.46 4.67
N TRP A 65 3.98 12.43 5.98
CA TRP A 65 3.21 11.45 6.74
C TRP A 65 1.95 12.10 7.33
N SER A 66 0.82 11.39 7.26
CA SER A 66 -0.39 11.68 8.02
C SER A 66 -0.74 10.45 8.84
N GLY A 67 -0.55 10.54 10.15
CA GLY A 67 -0.91 9.48 11.10
C GLY A 67 -2.44 9.27 11.26
N PRO A 68 -2.84 8.30 12.10
CA PRO A 68 -4.21 7.74 12.17
C PRO A 68 -5.30 8.65 12.75
N ASN A 69 -4.97 9.56 13.66
CA ASN A 69 -5.98 10.17 14.54
C ASN A 69 -6.64 11.42 14.00
N THR A 70 -5.90 12.29 13.30
CA THR A 70 -6.42 13.58 12.82
C THR A 70 -5.54 14.12 11.70
N TYR A 71 -6.17 14.58 10.62
CA TYR A 71 -5.50 15.37 9.58
C TYR A 71 -5.97 16.82 9.70
N ASP A 72 -5.07 17.71 10.13
CA ASP A 72 -5.32 19.14 10.27
C ASP A 72 -4.96 19.94 9.00
N GLY A 73 -4.67 19.24 7.90
CA GLY A 73 -4.17 19.85 6.66
C GLY A 73 -2.65 19.89 6.57
N SER A 74 -1.92 19.42 7.59
CA SER A 74 -0.47 19.34 7.59
C SER A 74 0.03 17.89 7.58
N PHE A 75 1.29 17.73 7.15
CA PHE A 75 1.98 16.44 7.15
C PHE A 75 3.12 16.47 8.18
N GLN A 76 3.24 15.37 8.90
CA GLN A 76 4.37 15.03 9.73
C GLN A 76 5.55 14.51 8.88
N THR A 77 6.72 14.42 9.51
CA THR A 77 7.99 14.03 8.88
C THR A 77 8.31 12.54 9.05
N LYS A 78 9.42 12.09 8.43
CA LYS A 78 9.99 10.76 8.67
C LYS A 78 10.44 10.54 10.12
N ASP A 79 10.93 11.59 10.79
CA ASP A 79 11.36 11.51 12.19
C ASP A 79 10.16 11.36 13.14
N ASP A 80 9.04 12.01 12.81
CA ASP A 80 7.78 11.84 13.54
C ASP A 80 7.26 10.40 13.39
N LEU A 81 7.32 9.85 12.16
CA LEU A 81 6.96 8.46 11.90
C LEU A 81 7.85 7.49 12.69
N ALA A 82 9.17 7.73 12.71
CA ALA A 82 10.12 6.95 13.48
C ALA A 82 9.78 6.96 14.97
N THR A 83 9.43 8.13 15.51
CA THR A 83 9.05 8.31 16.91
C THR A 83 7.78 7.52 17.24
N ALA A 84 6.77 7.57 16.38
CA ALA A 84 5.54 6.81 16.57
C ALA A 84 5.76 5.29 16.50
N ALA A 85 6.50 4.81 15.49
CA ALA A 85 6.84 3.40 15.37
C ALA A 85 7.60 2.89 16.59
N LYS A 86 8.59 3.65 17.07
CA LYS A 86 9.32 3.33 18.30
C LYS A 86 8.40 3.25 19.52
N GLY A 87 7.45 4.18 19.64
CA GLY A 87 6.47 4.16 20.74
C GLY A 87 5.65 2.88 20.78
N TYR A 88 5.21 2.37 19.62
CA TYR A 88 4.52 1.07 19.55
C TYR A 88 5.43 -0.10 19.92
N LEU A 89 6.67 -0.12 19.44
CA LEU A 89 7.66 -1.16 19.74
C LEU A 89 8.08 -1.19 21.22
N GLU A 90 7.94 -0.08 21.96
CA GLU A 90 8.25 0.00 23.39
C GLU A 90 7.15 -0.58 24.29
N ILE A 91 5.91 -0.63 23.82
CA ILE A 91 4.73 -1.03 24.62
C ILE A 91 4.10 -2.35 24.17
N PHE A 92 4.36 -2.79 22.93
CA PHE A 92 3.85 -4.02 22.35
C PHE A 92 4.97 -4.92 21.85
N GLU A 93 4.69 -6.22 21.80
CA GLU A 93 5.55 -7.25 21.24
C GLU A 93 4.73 -8.27 20.43
N ASN A 94 5.40 -9.28 19.84
CA ASN A 94 4.78 -10.37 19.08
C ASN A 94 3.90 -9.85 17.92
N PHE A 95 4.40 -8.83 17.23
CA PHE A 95 3.70 -8.23 16.10
C PHE A 95 3.50 -9.24 14.96
N SER A 96 2.34 -9.18 14.31
CA SER A 96 2.10 -9.81 13.02
C SER A 96 1.12 -8.99 12.20
N PHE A 97 1.20 -9.13 10.87
CA PHE A 97 0.30 -8.46 9.95
C PHE A 97 -0.39 -9.48 9.05
N GLU A 98 -1.71 -9.44 9.05
CA GLU A 98 -2.54 -10.19 8.12
C GLU A 98 -2.96 -9.25 6.98
N SER A 99 -2.29 -9.37 5.82
CA SER A 99 -2.69 -8.63 4.62
C SER A 99 -4.09 -9.04 4.19
N GLY A 100 -4.96 -8.07 3.88
CA GLY A 100 -6.38 -8.34 3.64
C GLY A 100 -7.17 -8.56 4.94
N GLY A 101 -8.25 -9.33 4.90
CA GLY A 101 -8.96 -9.75 6.12
C GLY A 101 -10.00 -8.78 6.70
N VAL A 102 -10.25 -7.62 6.08
CA VAL A 102 -11.28 -6.68 6.54
C VAL A 102 -12.68 -6.98 5.96
N ASN A 103 -12.79 -7.88 4.97
CA ASN A 103 -14.06 -8.29 4.37
C ASN A 103 -14.05 -9.75 3.88
N SER A 104 -15.24 -10.29 3.61
CA SER A 104 -15.47 -11.67 3.11
C SER A 104 -15.51 -11.78 1.59
N VAL A 105 -15.24 -10.70 0.86
CA VAL A 105 -15.51 -10.60 -0.58
C VAL A 105 -14.22 -10.38 -1.39
N ASN A 106 -13.11 -10.01 -0.73
CA ASN A 106 -11.86 -9.66 -1.38
C ASN A 106 -10.66 -10.12 -0.54
N ASP A 107 -9.87 -11.03 -1.10
CA ASP A 107 -8.70 -11.64 -0.46
C ASP A 107 -7.42 -10.80 -0.61
N GLY A 108 -7.41 -9.80 -1.50
CA GLY A 108 -6.27 -8.93 -1.74
C GLY A 108 -6.07 -7.82 -0.69
N GLY A 109 -4.86 -7.73 -0.12
CA GLY A 109 -4.44 -6.66 0.78
C GLY A 109 -3.88 -5.41 0.10
N PHE A 110 -3.64 -5.44 -1.21
CA PHE A 110 -2.87 -4.42 -1.95
C PHE A 110 -3.58 -4.03 -3.25
N TRP A 111 -3.73 -2.72 -3.50
CA TRP A 111 -4.47 -2.21 -4.66
C TRP A 111 -3.78 -0.99 -5.26
N GLY A 112 -3.53 -1.01 -6.58
CA GLY A 112 -3.05 0.13 -7.37
C GLY A 112 -4.10 0.58 -8.40
N GLY A 113 -3.92 1.77 -8.97
CA GLY A 113 -4.84 2.33 -9.98
C GLY A 113 -6.30 2.47 -9.54
N ASN A 114 -7.24 2.65 -10.47
CA ASN A 114 -8.68 2.52 -10.26
C ASN A 114 -9.38 2.27 -11.60
N LEU A 115 -10.27 1.28 -11.64
CA LEU A 115 -11.12 1.01 -12.81
C LEU A 115 -12.37 1.89 -12.83
N TYR A 116 -12.88 2.24 -11.65
CA TYR A 116 -14.06 3.07 -11.47
C TYR A 116 -13.69 4.25 -10.57
N SER A 117 -14.14 5.44 -10.94
CA SER A 117 -14.09 6.64 -10.10
C SER A 117 -15.38 7.45 -10.28
N ASP A 118 -15.64 8.33 -9.32
CA ASP A 118 -16.77 9.26 -9.34
C ASP A 118 -16.66 10.32 -10.45
N ASN A 119 -15.43 10.69 -10.84
CA ASN A 119 -15.17 11.59 -11.94
C ASN A 119 -15.05 10.90 -13.32
N GLY A 120 -15.19 9.56 -13.37
CA GLY A 120 -15.10 8.77 -14.59
C GLY A 120 -13.67 8.54 -15.12
N GLU A 121 -12.65 9.01 -14.42
CA GLU A 121 -11.24 8.77 -14.76
C GLU A 121 -10.79 7.36 -14.35
N ILE A 122 -10.19 6.65 -15.29
CA ILE A 122 -9.47 5.40 -15.02
C ILE A 122 -8.01 5.73 -14.78
N ASN A 123 -7.42 5.10 -13.79
CA ASN A 123 -5.99 5.20 -13.51
C ASN A 123 -5.35 3.81 -13.47
N THR A 124 -4.20 3.63 -14.11
CA THR A 124 -3.39 2.40 -14.05
C THR A 124 -2.07 2.61 -13.31
N GLU A 125 -1.91 3.75 -12.63
CA GLU A 125 -0.66 4.14 -11.99
C GLU A 125 -0.25 3.11 -10.89
N PRO A 126 0.99 2.57 -10.96
CA PRO A 126 1.47 1.49 -10.08
C PRO A 126 2.23 1.95 -8.81
N ASN A 127 2.61 3.22 -8.70
CA ASN A 127 3.27 3.84 -7.54
C ASN A 127 2.30 4.33 -6.46
N GLY A 128 1.01 4.46 -6.76
CA GLY A 128 -0.05 4.65 -5.77
C GLY A 128 -0.54 3.31 -5.23
N LEU A 129 -0.34 3.07 -3.93
CA LEU A 129 -0.72 1.83 -3.28
C LEU A 129 -1.74 2.08 -2.16
N ARG A 130 -2.88 1.39 -2.21
CA ARG A 130 -3.84 1.27 -1.12
C ARG A 130 -3.65 -0.08 -0.44
N ILE A 131 -3.56 -0.08 0.88
CA ILE A 131 -3.15 -1.23 1.68
C ILE A 131 -4.21 -1.49 2.74
N TYR A 132 -4.62 -2.74 2.89
CA TYR A 132 -5.56 -3.20 3.90
C TYR A 132 -4.94 -4.35 4.69
N GLY A 133 -5.15 -4.34 6.00
CA GLY A 133 -4.78 -5.49 6.82
C GLY A 133 -5.23 -5.39 8.26
N ILE A 134 -4.79 -6.37 9.03
CA ILE A 134 -4.99 -6.43 10.47
C ILE A 134 -3.64 -6.56 11.13
N TRP A 135 -3.28 -5.57 11.95
CA TRP A 135 -2.18 -5.69 12.89
C TRP A 135 -2.63 -6.51 14.10
N ASN A 136 -1.81 -7.46 14.50
CA ASN A 136 -1.91 -8.13 15.79
C ASN A 136 -0.65 -7.82 16.59
N ALA A 137 -0.79 -7.64 17.90
CA ALA A 137 0.33 -7.51 18.83
C ALA A 137 -0.10 -7.93 20.25
N THR A 138 0.86 -8.00 21.17
CA THR A 138 0.63 -8.28 22.59
C THR A 138 1.14 -7.11 23.42
N HIS A 139 0.32 -6.57 24.31
CA HIS A 139 0.73 -5.53 25.24
C HIS A 139 1.71 -6.11 26.26
N ILE A 140 2.90 -5.52 26.38
CA ILE A 140 4.01 -6.08 27.17
C ILE A 140 3.63 -6.18 28.66
N GLU A 141 3.03 -5.14 29.23
CA GLU A 141 2.78 -5.07 30.68
C GLU A 141 1.66 -6.01 31.13
N SER A 142 0.56 -6.07 30.36
CA SER A 142 -0.63 -6.85 30.76
C SER A 142 -0.71 -8.23 30.11
N GLY A 143 0.09 -8.50 29.07
CA GLY A 143 -0.05 -9.68 28.23
C GLY A 143 -1.31 -9.69 27.35
N ALA A 144 -2.04 -8.56 27.28
CA ALA A 144 -3.28 -8.48 26.52
C ALA A 144 -3.01 -8.56 25.00
N PRO A 145 -3.67 -9.47 24.26
CA PRO A 145 -3.61 -9.45 22.81
C PRO A 145 -4.46 -8.31 22.26
N VAL A 146 -3.94 -7.59 21.27
CA VAL A 146 -4.65 -6.53 20.55
C VAL A 146 -4.73 -6.83 19.07
N LYS A 147 -5.88 -6.48 18.46
CA LYS A 147 -6.10 -6.51 17.02
C LYS A 147 -6.53 -5.14 16.53
N LEU A 148 -5.96 -4.70 15.41
CA LEU A 148 -6.18 -3.36 14.87
C LEU A 148 -6.39 -3.42 13.37
N LYS A 149 -7.56 -2.98 12.90
CA LYS A 149 -7.81 -2.79 11.47
C LYS A 149 -6.94 -1.65 10.96
N PHE A 150 -6.26 -1.88 9.86
CA PHE A 150 -5.31 -0.95 9.28
C PHE A 150 -5.66 -0.67 7.81
N TYR A 151 -5.64 0.60 7.46
CA TYR A 151 -5.69 1.07 6.08
C TYR A 151 -4.61 2.11 5.85
N ALA A 152 -3.91 2.02 4.71
CA ALA A 152 -2.94 3.03 4.32
C ALA A 152 -3.00 3.35 2.84
N ILE A 153 -2.59 4.58 2.51
CA ILE A 153 -2.28 5.02 1.15
C ILE A 153 -0.81 5.41 1.12
N GLN A 154 -0.07 4.86 0.17
CA GLN A 154 1.33 5.18 -0.08
C GLN A 154 1.53 5.68 -1.51
N GLN A 155 2.42 6.67 -1.67
CA GLN A 155 2.94 7.07 -2.98
C GLN A 155 4.43 6.82 -3.03
N PHE A 156 4.87 6.03 -4.01
CA PHE A 156 6.28 5.77 -4.31
C PHE A 156 6.84 6.81 -5.30
N ASN A 157 8.13 7.10 -5.17
CA ASN A 157 8.91 7.83 -6.18
C ASN A 157 9.70 6.85 -7.08
N GLU A 158 10.39 7.37 -8.10
CA GLU A 158 11.19 6.57 -9.04
C GLU A 158 12.32 5.76 -8.37
N ALA A 159 12.82 6.24 -7.21
CA ALA A 159 13.81 5.52 -6.41
C ALA A 159 13.22 4.35 -5.62
N GLY A 160 11.90 4.11 -5.70
CA GLY A 160 11.20 3.08 -4.92
C GLY A 160 11.07 3.42 -3.44
N LYS A 161 11.08 4.70 -3.08
CA LYS A 161 10.86 5.18 -1.70
C LYS A 161 9.48 5.81 -1.58
N VAL A 162 8.87 5.68 -0.42
CA VAL A 162 7.59 6.32 -0.11
C VAL A 162 7.80 7.81 0.19
N VAL A 163 7.09 8.66 -0.53
CA VAL A 163 7.10 10.14 -0.38
C VAL A 163 5.82 10.67 0.27
N LEU A 164 4.74 9.89 0.26
CA LEU A 164 3.48 10.19 0.93
C LEU A 164 2.99 8.94 1.63
N LEU A 165 2.66 9.04 2.92
CA LEU A 165 2.03 7.99 3.71
C LEU A 165 0.82 8.59 4.43
N ASN A 166 -0.37 8.03 4.20
CA ASN A 166 -1.55 8.33 5.00
C ASN A 166 -2.03 7.04 5.64
N GLU A 167 -2.25 7.05 6.94
CA GLU A 167 -2.67 5.87 7.69
C GLU A 167 -4.00 6.13 8.40
N TRP A 168 -4.80 5.07 8.48
CA TRP A 168 -6.06 5.04 9.21
C TRP A 168 -6.14 3.77 10.03
N PHE A 169 -6.22 3.96 11.33
CA PHE A 169 -6.60 2.97 12.31
C PHE A 169 -7.11 3.71 13.55
N ASP A 170 -7.65 3.00 14.53
CA ASP A 170 -8.12 3.59 15.78
C ASP A 170 -7.18 3.24 16.94
N PRO A 171 -6.22 4.12 17.28
CA PRO A 171 -5.35 3.95 18.44
C PRO A 171 -6.09 3.70 19.75
N SER A 172 -7.26 4.32 19.95
CA SER A 172 -8.03 4.17 21.18
C SER A 172 -8.61 2.76 21.34
N SER A 173 -8.81 2.04 20.23
CA SER A 173 -9.29 0.66 20.27
C SER A 173 -8.29 -0.31 20.94
N MET A 174 -7.00 0.00 20.96
CA MET A 174 -6.00 -0.84 21.65
C MET A 174 -6.14 -0.74 23.16
N GLU A 175 -6.28 0.48 23.70
CA GLU A 175 -6.49 0.71 25.14
C GLU A 175 -7.76 0.01 25.63
N ASN A 176 -8.86 0.14 24.88
CA ASN A 176 -10.12 -0.53 25.21
C ASN A 176 -9.98 -2.07 25.25
N GLN A 177 -9.17 -2.65 24.35
CA GLN A 177 -8.90 -4.10 24.33
C GLN A 177 -8.04 -4.53 25.53
N ILE A 178 -7.04 -3.72 25.88
CA ILE A 178 -6.18 -3.96 27.05
C ILE A 178 -7.01 -3.92 28.33
N GLN A 179 -7.82 -2.88 28.51
CA GLN A 179 -8.69 -2.75 29.68
C GLN A 179 -9.66 -3.93 29.79
N ALA A 180 -10.34 -4.28 28.69
CA ALA A 180 -11.26 -5.41 28.67
C ALA A 180 -10.55 -6.73 28.99
N PHE A 181 -9.29 -6.92 28.60
CA PHE A 181 -8.52 -8.10 28.95
C PHE A 181 -8.21 -8.15 30.46
N VAL A 182 -7.77 -7.03 31.04
CA VAL A 182 -7.42 -6.93 32.46
C VAL A 182 -8.65 -7.08 33.36
N GLU A 183 -9.81 -6.56 32.98
CA GLU A 183 -11.04 -6.70 33.78
C GLU A 183 -11.58 -8.13 33.84
N ASN A 184 -11.19 -8.98 32.89
CA ASN A 184 -11.69 -10.35 32.74
C ASN A 184 -10.69 -11.43 33.20
N ASN A 185 -9.52 -11.06 33.74
CA ASN A 185 -8.47 -11.97 34.23
C ASN A 185 -7.93 -11.54 35.60
#